data_AF-A0A7W9PL47-F1
#
_entry.id   AF-A0A7W9PL47-F1
#
_cell.length_a   1.000
_cell.length_b   1.000
_cell.length_c   1.000
_cell.angle_alpha   90.00
_cell.angle_beta   90.00
_cell.angle_gamma   90.00
#
_symmetry.space_group_name_H-M   'P 1'
#
loop_
_entity.id
_entity.type
_entity.pdbx_description
1 polymer ?
#
loop_
_entity_poly.entity_id
_entity_poly.type
_entity_poly.pdbx_seq_one_letter_code
_entity_poly.pdbx_strand_id
1 'polypeptide(L)'
;MAAELPSASELLCAMHGQHVCGALCHLAHELADVHRRMRAGLRPDLAHHRATLIVSIDDWAASHLPAPACGARVHTETLGQTIDHIASAAARAFHILMTDDPAGTLMHAEWTHLAELEIAYSDLARDIESGRRCLPPATTRDGAQVMRRARTSGNAARQARASTEYSDKPVCR
;
A
#
# COMPACT_ATOMS: atom_id res chain seq x y z
N MET A 1 -2.68 21.42 -12.26
CA MET A 1 -1.76 21.71 -11.13
C MET A 1 -1.13 20.39 -10.77
N ALA A 2 0.20 20.27 -10.81
CA ALA A 2 0.86 19.04 -10.35
C ALA A 2 0.56 18.89 -8.84
N ALA A 3 0.19 17.69 -8.40
CA ALA A 3 0.05 17.46 -6.97
C ALA A 3 1.45 17.33 -6.36
N GLU A 4 1.69 18.07 -5.29
CA GLU A 4 2.95 18.04 -4.55
C GLU A 4 2.95 16.86 -3.57
N LEU A 5 4.11 16.27 -3.34
CA LEU A 5 4.23 15.20 -2.34
C LEU A 5 4.12 15.83 -0.94
N PRO A 6 3.41 15.20 0.01
CA PRO A 6 3.40 15.68 1.39
C PRO A 6 4.81 15.55 1.97
N SER A 7 5.20 16.49 2.81
CA SER A 7 6.41 16.39 3.63
C SER A 7 6.31 15.23 4.64
N ALA A 8 7.45 14.76 5.15
CA ALA A 8 7.47 13.74 6.21
C ALA A 8 6.65 14.19 7.44
N SER A 9 6.79 15.45 7.84
CA SER A 9 6.04 16.03 8.96
C SER A 9 4.53 16.02 8.72
N GLU A 10 4.07 16.31 7.50
CA GLU A 10 2.63 16.24 7.15
C GLU A 10 2.10 14.81 7.22
N LEU A 11 2.88 13.83 6.74
CA LEU A 11 2.53 12.41 6.87
C LEU A 11 2.42 11.99 8.32
N LEU A 12 3.40 12.34 9.17
CA LEU A 12 3.35 12.03 10.59
C LEU A 12 2.16 12.68 11.30
N CYS A 13 1.91 13.97 11.03
CA CYS A 13 0.76 14.68 11.55
C CYS A 13 -0.54 13.93 11.21
N ALA A 14 -0.69 13.51 9.95
CA ALA A 14 -1.83 12.72 9.52
C ALA A 14 -1.91 11.36 10.23
N MET A 15 -0.80 10.62 10.34
CA MET A 15 -0.74 9.32 11.03
C MET A 15 -1.07 9.41 12.52
N HIS A 16 -0.70 10.53 13.16
CA HIS A 16 -1.06 10.87 14.54
C HIS A 16 -2.54 11.28 14.69
N GLY A 17 -3.27 11.45 13.59
CA GLY A 17 -4.68 11.85 13.58
C GLY A 17 -4.91 13.36 13.57
N GLN A 18 -3.89 14.16 13.27
CA GLN A 18 -4.07 15.58 12.96
C GLN A 18 -4.67 15.71 11.56
N HIS A 19 -5.54 16.70 11.38
CA HIS A 19 -6.16 16.94 10.09
C HIS A 19 -5.18 17.66 9.18
N VAL A 20 -4.68 16.93 8.17
CA VAL A 20 -3.85 17.47 7.09
C VAL A 20 -4.58 17.22 5.78
N CYS A 21 -4.54 18.19 4.87
CA CYS A 21 -5.20 18.09 3.57
C CYS A 21 -4.39 17.18 2.61
N GLY A 22 -5.10 16.53 1.68
CA GLY A 22 -4.48 15.76 0.58
C GLY A 22 -4.76 14.27 0.64
N ALA A 23 -4.85 13.64 -0.53
CA ALA A 23 -5.19 12.23 -0.66
C ALA A 23 -4.16 11.32 0.05
N LEU A 24 -2.86 11.62 -0.08
CA LEU A 24 -1.81 10.85 0.56
C LEU A 24 -1.85 10.94 2.09
N CYS A 25 -2.13 12.11 2.66
CA CYS A 25 -2.29 12.28 4.11
C CYS A 25 -3.46 11.43 4.63
N HIS A 26 -4.58 11.40 3.91
CA HIS A 26 -5.72 10.56 4.28
C HIS A 26 -5.39 9.05 4.22
N LEU A 27 -4.77 8.61 3.13
CA LEU A 27 -4.36 7.20 2.96
C LEU A 27 -3.32 6.78 4.01
N ALA A 28 -2.38 7.67 4.35
CA ALA A 28 -1.39 7.44 5.40
C ALA A 28 -2.03 7.34 6.79
N HIS A 29 -3.03 8.17 7.08
CA HIS A 29 -3.82 8.06 8.31
C HIS A 29 -4.51 6.70 8.40
N GLU A 30 -5.20 6.27 7.34
CA GLU A 30 -5.86 4.96 7.29
C GLU A 30 -4.87 3.80 7.47
N LEU A 31 -3.69 3.86 6.85
CA LEU A 31 -2.64 2.86 7.03
C LEU A 31 -2.18 2.76 8.49
N ALA A 32 -1.94 3.90 9.14
CA ALA A 32 -1.54 3.92 10.55
C ALA A 32 -2.65 3.32 11.44
N ASP A 33 -3.91 3.60 11.12
CA ASP A 33 -5.08 3.04 11.79
C ASP A 33 -5.16 1.51 11.63
N VAL A 34 -4.91 1.00 10.42
CA VAL A 34 -4.84 -0.44 10.16
C VAL A 34 -3.71 -1.09 10.96
N HIS A 35 -2.51 -0.49 11.00
CA HIS A 35 -1.39 -1.01 11.80
C HIS A 35 -1.73 -1.02 13.29
N ARG A 36 -2.36 0.03 13.82
CA ARG A 36 -2.82 0.06 15.23
C ARG A 36 -3.77 -1.10 15.54
N ARG A 37 -4.74 -1.35 14.67
CA ARG A 37 -5.72 -2.46 14.83
C ARG A 37 -5.06 -3.82 14.69
N MET A 38 -4.14 -4.00 13.73
CA MET A 38 -3.41 -5.25 13.55
C MET A 38 -2.55 -5.62 14.77
N ARG A 39 -2.02 -4.63 15.50
CA ARG A 39 -1.29 -4.88 16.76
C ARG A 39 -2.18 -5.37 17.90
N ALA A 40 -3.47 -5.01 17.89
CA ALA A 40 -4.44 -5.57 18.84
C ALA A 40 -4.90 -6.99 18.44
N GLY A 41 -4.71 -7.37 17.17
CA GLY A 41 -4.98 -8.71 16.67
C GLY A 41 -4.98 -8.76 15.15
N LEU A 42 -4.26 -9.71 14.57
CA LEU A 42 -4.20 -9.88 13.12
C LEU A 42 -5.53 -10.45 12.61
N ARG A 43 -6.10 -9.79 11.59
CA ARG A 43 -7.29 -10.27 10.90
C ARG A 43 -7.11 -10.18 9.38
N PRO A 44 -7.61 -11.17 8.61
CA PRO A 44 -7.46 -11.18 7.15
C PRO A 44 -8.03 -9.95 6.44
N ASP A 45 -9.11 -9.37 6.95
CA ASP A 45 -9.73 -8.15 6.43
C ASP A 45 -8.81 -6.94 6.55
N LEU A 46 -8.08 -6.80 7.65
CA LEU A 46 -7.10 -5.72 7.84
C LEU A 46 -5.89 -5.87 6.92
N ALA A 47 -5.39 -7.09 6.73
CA ALA A 47 -4.29 -7.34 5.80
C ALA A 47 -4.67 -7.00 4.35
N HIS A 48 -5.90 -7.36 3.95
CA HIS A 48 -6.43 -7.00 2.64
C HIS A 48 -6.65 -5.49 2.48
N HIS A 49 -7.17 -4.82 3.52
CA HIS A 49 -7.36 -3.37 3.52
C HIS A 49 -6.02 -2.63 3.42
N ARG A 50 -5.00 -3.03 4.19
CA ARG A 50 -3.63 -2.51 4.07
C ARG A 50 -3.09 -2.63 2.65
N ALA A 51 -3.21 -3.82 2.04
CA ALA A 51 -2.76 -4.03 0.66
C ALA A 51 -3.51 -3.15 -0.35
N THR A 52 -4.80 -2.90 -0.12
CA THR A 52 -5.61 -2.01 -0.97
C THR A 52 -5.16 -0.56 -0.84
N LEU A 53 -4.86 -0.08 0.38
CA LEU A 53 -4.35 1.27 0.61
C LEU A 53 -2.98 1.50 -0.05
N ILE A 54 -2.08 0.52 0.04
CA ILE A 54 -0.77 0.57 -0.63
C ILE A 54 -0.97 0.75 -2.15
N VAL A 55 -1.87 -0.03 -2.76
CA VAL A 55 -2.18 0.08 -4.19
C VAL A 55 -2.79 1.43 -4.52
N SER A 56 -3.71 1.95 -3.70
CA SER A 56 -4.31 3.28 -3.92
C SER A 56 -3.27 4.40 -3.89
N ILE A 57 -2.24 4.30 -3.03
CA ILE A 57 -1.12 5.24 -3.02
C ILE A 57 -0.29 5.13 -4.30
N ASP A 58 -0.01 3.92 -4.76
CA ASP A 58 0.76 3.70 -5.98
C ASP A 58 0.00 4.18 -7.24
N ASP A 59 -1.32 3.99 -7.28
CA ASP A 59 -2.18 4.50 -8.34
C ASP A 59 -2.25 6.04 -8.33
N TRP A 60 -2.30 6.65 -7.14
CA TRP A 60 -2.19 8.09 -6.99
C TRP A 60 -0.84 8.60 -7.51
N ALA A 61 0.26 7.92 -7.13
CA ALA A 61 1.61 8.29 -7.55
C ALA A 61 1.75 8.24 -9.08
N ALA A 62 1.27 7.18 -9.71
CA ALA A 62 1.31 7.01 -11.16
C ALA A 62 0.50 8.06 -11.93
N SER A 63 -0.54 8.62 -11.32
CA SER A 63 -1.43 9.61 -11.97
C SER A 63 -1.03 11.06 -11.71
N HIS A 64 -0.27 11.35 -10.64
CA HIS A 64 0.01 12.71 -10.20
C HIS A 64 1.49 13.11 -10.26
N LEU A 65 2.41 12.14 -10.24
CA LEU A 65 3.85 12.44 -10.26
C LEU A 65 4.38 12.60 -11.69
N PRO A 66 5.47 13.38 -11.87
CA PRO A 66 6.11 13.54 -13.16
C PRO A 66 6.52 12.19 -13.76
N ALA A 67 6.39 12.06 -15.07
CA ALA A 67 6.93 10.91 -15.77
C ALA A 67 8.45 10.82 -15.51
N PRO A 68 9.00 9.62 -15.27
CA PRO A 68 10.41 9.44 -14.98
C PRO A 68 11.30 10.02 -16.09
N ALA A 69 12.34 10.75 -15.71
CA ALA A 69 13.36 11.16 -16.69
C ALA A 69 14.08 9.91 -17.25
N CYS A 70 14.44 9.95 -18.54
CA CYS A 70 15.18 8.87 -19.18
C CYS A 70 16.50 8.60 -18.41
N GLY A 71 16.67 7.39 -17.87
CA GLY A 71 17.85 6.99 -17.09
C GLY A 71 17.77 7.24 -15.58
N ALA A 72 16.62 7.66 -15.03
CA ALA A 72 16.42 7.77 -13.58
C ALA A 72 16.62 6.42 -12.87
N ARG A 73 17.22 6.44 -11.68
CA ARG A 73 17.38 5.21 -10.87
C ARG A 73 16.01 4.77 -10.37
N VAL A 74 15.66 3.51 -10.63
CA VAL A 74 14.43 2.90 -10.13
C VAL A 74 14.61 2.58 -8.65
N HIS A 75 13.71 3.09 -7.81
CA HIS A 75 13.67 2.75 -6.40
C HIS A 75 13.28 1.27 -6.21
N THR A 76 13.76 0.62 -5.15
CA THR A 76 13.47 -0.80 -4.89
C THR A 76 12.05 -1.05 -4.39
N GLU A 77 11.43 -0.02 -3.82
CA GLU A 77 10.08 -0.06 -3.23
C GLU A 77 9.18 0.97 -3.91
N THR A 78 7.88 0.69 -3.97
CA THR A 78 6.86 1.64 -4.44
C THR A 78 6.60 2.73 -3.39
N LEU A 79 5.94 3.84 -3.78
CA LEU A 79 5.60 4.90 -2.81
C LEU A 79 4.68 4.38 -1.71
N GLY A 80 3.71 3.53 -2.07
CA GLY A 80 2.80 2.87 -1.14
C GLY A 80 3.54 2.00 -0.13
N GLN A 81 4.56 1.27 -0.56
CA GLN A 81 5.41 0.48 0.35
C GLN A 81 6.20 1.37 1.31
N THR A 82 6.82 2.45 0.81
CA THR A 82 7.54 3.41 1.66
C THR A 82 6.61 4.02 2.71
N ILE A 83 5.43 4.52 2.31
CA ILE A 83 4.47 5.12 3.25
C ILE A 83 3.94 4.08 4.24
N ASP A 84 3.73 2.83 3.81
CA ASP A 84 3.32 1.75 4.71
C ASP A 84 4.39 1.40 5.75
N HIS A 85 5.68 1.45 5.41
CA HIS A 85 6.78 1.28 6.37
C HIS A 85 6.76 2.39 7.42
N ILE A 86 6.59 3.66 7.01
CA ILE A 86 6.46 4.80 7.94
C ILE A 86 5.23 4.62 8.83
N ALA A 87 4.07 4.27 8.25
CA ALA A 87 2.83 4.06 9.01
C ALA A 87 2.97 2.95 10.06
N SER A 88 3.67 1.86 9.71
CA SER A 88 3.96 0.77 10.64
C SER A 88 4.86 1.21 11.78
N ALA A 89 5.94 1.94 11.48
CA ALA A 89 6.87 2.47 12.48
C ALA A 89 6.20 3.51 13.39
N ALA A 90 5.44 4.43 12.84
CA ALA A 90 4.68 5.43 13.59
C ALA A 90 3.69 4.76 14.57
N ALA A 91 2.95 3.74 14.11
CA ALA A 91 2.04 2.98 14.97
C ALA A 91 2.76 2.26 16.12
N ARG A 92 4.01 1.80 15.93
CA ARG A 92 4.84 1.21 16.99
C ARG A 92 5.37 2.26 17.96
N ALA A 93 5.99 3.32 17.44
CA ALA A 93 6.57 4.40 18.25
C ALA A 93 5.52 5.06 19.16
N PHE A 94 4.34 5.39 18.61
CA PHE A 94 3.25 5.98 19.40
C PHE A 94 2.67 5.02 20.43
N HIS A 95 2.65 3.72 20.15
CA HIS A 95 2.20 2.76 21.15
C HIS A 95 3.18 2.62 22.31
N ILE A 96 4.48 2.54 22.02
CA ILE A 96 5.52 2.41 23.05
C ILE A 96 5.54 3.65 23.93
N LEU A 97 5.35 4.84 23.35
CA LEU A 97 5.15 6.08 24.11
C LEU A 97 4.02 5.97 25.16
N MET A 98 2.98 5.18 24.89
CA MET A 98 1.82 5.01 25.78
C MET A 98 1.95 3.82 26.74
N THR A 99 2.90 2.91 26.52
CA THR A 99 2.90 1.58 27.18
C THR A 99 4.23 1.20 27.84
N ASP A 100 5.32 1.89 27.53
CA ASP A 100 6.68 1.56 27.99
C ASP A 100 7.33 2.73 28.75
N ASP A 101 8.50 2.48 29.34
CA ASP A 101 9.35 3.48 29.98
C ASP A 101 9.91 4.49 28.95
N PRO A 102 9.63 5.79 29.08
CA PRO A 102 10.16 6.83 28.20
C PRO A 102 11.69 6.89 28.13
N ALA A 103 12.41 6.36 29.14
CA ALA A 103 13.88 6.29 29.17
C ALA A 103 14.44 4.94 28.70
N GLY A 104 13.58 4.03 28.25
CA GLY A 104 13.98 2.67 27.84
C GLY A 104 14.73 2.62 26.51
N THR A 105 15.59 1.62 26.35
CA THR A 105 16.31 1.38 25.08
C THR A 105 15.34 1.06 23.93
N LEU A 106 14.21 0.39 24.21
CA LEU A 106 13.19 0.09 23.20
C LEU A 106 12.50 1.35 22.67
N MET A 107 12.17 2.28 23.56
CA MET A 107 11.67 3.61 23.19
C MET A 107 12.65 4.30 22.24
N HIS A 108 13.93 4.41 22.62
CA HIS A 108 14.93 5.03 21.74
C HIS A 108 15.04 4.34 20.38
N ALA A 109 15.09 3.01 20.34
CA ALA A 109 15.23 2.26 19.09
C ALA A 109 14.07 2.51 18.09
N GLU A 110 12.83 2.51 18.57
CA GLU A 110 11.66 2.64 17.69
C GLU A 110 11.47 4.08 17.20
N TRP A 111 11.79 5.08 18.04
CA TRP A 111 11.79 6.48 17.62
C TRP A 111 12.96 6.81 16.67
N THR A 112 14.14 6.22 16.89
CA THR A 112 15.27 6.33 15.95
C THR A 112 14.88 5.72 14.60
N HIS A 113 14.29 4.52 14.60
CA HIS A 113 13.87 3.88 13.37
C HIS A 113 12.81 4.69 12.59
N LEU A 114 11.86 5.30 13.30
CA LEU A 114 10.88 6.20 12.66
C LEU A 114 11.57 7.41 12.02
N ALA A 115 12.52 8.05 12.72
CA ALA A 115 13.27 9.19 12.18
C ALA A 115 14.10 8.82 10.94
N GLU A 116 14.70 7.63 10.92
CA GLU A 116 15.44 7.12 9.74
C GLU A 116 14.52 6.99 8.53
N LEU A 117 13.30 6.48 8.71
CA LEU A 117 12.31 6.35 7.64
C LEU A 117 11.82 7.72 7.14
N GLU A 118 11.64 8.69 8.03
CA GLU A 118 11.28 10.07 7.64
C GLU A 118 12.36 10.76 6.80
N ILE A 119 13.63 10.57 7.19
CA ILE A 119 14.77 11.09 6.42
C ILE A 119 14.81 10.42 5.05
N ALA A 120 14.70 9.09 4.99
CA ALA A 120 14.69 8.34 3.74
C ALA A 120 13.55 8.76 2.81
N TYR A 121 12.36 9.00 3.36
CA TYR A 121 11.21 9.52 2.60
C TYR A 121 11.46 10.93 2.08
N SER A 122 11.99 11.82 2.92
CA SER A 122 12.27 13.21 2.53
C SER A 122 13.27 13.28 1.37
N ASP A 123 14.30 12.43 1.40
CA ASP A 123 15.26 12.31 0.32
C ASP A 123 14.63 11.71 -0.95
N LEU A 124 13.77 10.70 -0.80
CA LEU A 124 13.03 10.11 -1.91
C LEU A 124 12.10 11.14 -2.58
N ALA A 125 11.32 11.89 -1.80
CA ALA A 125 10.41 12.92 -2.31
C ALA A 125 11.16 13.98 -3.11
N ARG A 126 12.27 14.50 -2.56
CA ARG A 126 13.13 15.46 -3.25
C ARG A 126 13.71 14.89 -4.56
N ASP A 127 14.08 13.61 -4.55
CA ASP A 127 14.62 12.95 -5.75
C ASP A 127 13.56 12.67 -6.82
N ILE A 128 12.31 12.44 -6.43
CA ILE A 128 11.17 12.32 -7.35
C ILE A 128 10.83 13.67 -7.96
N GLU A 129 10.70 14.72 -7.15
CA GLU A 129 10.35 16.07 -7.60
C GLU A 129 11.40 16.66 -8.55
N SER A 130 12.67 16.32 -8.32
CA SER A 130 13.77 16.70 -9.21
C SER A 130 13.96 15.78 -10.42
N GLY A 131 13.15 14.73 -10.55
CA GLY A 131 13.23 13.75 -11.65
C GLY A 131 14.45 12.83 -11.61
N ARG A 132 15.21 12.81 -10.51
CA ARG A 132 16.41 11.97 -10.35
C ARG A 132 16.08 10.50 -10.04
N ARG A 133 14.91 10.24 -9.43
CA ARG A 133 14.42 8.88 -9.16
C ARG A 133 13.09 8.61 -9.81
N CYS A 134 12.94 7.36 -10.24
CA CYS A 134 11.72 6.78 -10.73
C CYS A 134 11.17 5.82 -9.68
N LEU A 135 9.88 5.88 -9.40
CA LEU A 135 9.22 4.82 -8.66
C LEU A 135 8.99 3.62 -9.58
N PRO A 136 9.08 2.37 -9.08
CA PRO A 136 8.68 1.22 -9.86
C PRO A 136 7.18 1.36 -10.24
N PRO A 137 6.78 0.89 -11.43
CA PRO A 137 5.36 0.88 -11.78
C PRO A 137 4.60 0.08 -10.71
N ALA A 138 3.43 0.59 -10.31
CA ALA A 138 2.52 -0.13 -9.43
C ALA A 138 2.44 -1.57 -9.92
N THR A 139 2.81 -2.54 -9.08
CA THR A 139 2.94 -3.95 -9.47
C THR A 139 1.65 -4.34 -10.16
N THR A 140 1.71 -4.42 -11.48
CA THR A 140 0.52 -4.26 -12.30
C THR A 140 -0.38 -5.44 -11.99
N ARG A 141 -1.66 -5.13 -11.71
CA ARG A 141 -2.78 -6.07 -11.55
C ARG A 141 -2.99 -6.97 -12.80
N ASP A 142 -2.04 -7.04 -13.72
CA ASP A 142 -2.11 -7.80 -14.95
C ASP A 142 -1.99 -9.32 -14.71
N GLY A 143 -1.13 -9.75 -13.78
CA GLY A 143 -0.97 -11.19 -13.50
C GLY A 143 -2.21 -11.84 -12.89
N ALA A 144 -2.92 -11.14 -12.01
CA ALA A 144 -4.10 -11.66 -11.33
C ALA A 144 -5.38 -11.60 -12.18
N GLN A 145 -5.50 -10.61 -13.07
CA GLN A 145 -6.68 -10.41 -13.91
C GLN A 145 -6.68 -11.35 -15.13
N VAL A 146 -5.51 -11.63 -15.72
CA VAL A 146 -5.35 -12.65 -16.78
C VAL A 146 -5.72 -14.05 -16.26
N MET A 147 -5.27 -14.41 -15.05
CA MET A 147 -5.63 -15.70 -14.43
C MET A 147 -7.11 -15.82 -14.04
N ARG A 148 -7.78 -14.72 -13.68
CA ARG A 148 -9.23 -14.73 -13.39
C ARG A 148 -10.06 -14.89 -14.66
N ARG A 149 -9.69 -14.24 -15.78
CA ARG A 149 -10.33 -14.43 -17.09
C ARG A 149 -10.10 -15.83 -17.66
N ALA A 150 -8.91 -16.41 -17.46
CA ALA A 150 -8.62 -17.79 -17.86
C ALA A 150 -9.49 -18.81 -17.09
N ARG A 151 -9.71 -18.59 -15.78
CA ARG A 151 -10.57 -19.47 -14.96
C ARG A 151 -12.05 -19.39 -15.32
N THR A 152 -12.57 -18.20 -15.65
CA THR A 152 -13.97 -18.07 -16.11
C THR A 152 -14.18 -18.67 -17.50
N SER A 153 -13.19 -18.56 -18.40
CA SER A 153 -13.24 -19.20 -19.72
C SER A 153 -13.18 -20.75 -19.63
N GLY A 154 -12.33 -21.29 -18.75
CA GLY A 154 -12.27 -22.73 -18.49
C GLY A 154 -13.53 -23.31 -17.82
N ASN A 155 -14.18 -22.56 -16.93
CA ASN A 155 -15.41 -23.01 -16.26
C ASN A 155 -16.63 -22.98 -17.21
N ALA A 156 -16.72 -21.97 -18.08
CA ALA A 156 -17.75 -21.92 -19.13
C ALA A 156 -17.62 -23.07 -20.14
N ALA A 157 -16.39 -23.42 -20.56
CA ALA A 157 -16.16 -24.55 -21.45
C ALA A 157 -16.50 -25.91 -20.81
N ARG A 158 -16.34 -26.05 -19.48
CA ARG A 158 -16.69 -27.27 -18.74
C ARG A 158 -18.19 -27.40 -18.50
N GLN A 159 -18.90 -26.29 -18.24
CA GLN A 159 -20.36 -26.27 -18.14
C GLN A 159 -21.06 -26.55 -19.47
N ALA A 160 -20.52 -26.06 -20.59
CA ALA A 160 -21.07 -26.37 -21.92
C ALA A 160 -21.02 -27.87 -22.24
N ARG A 161 -19.94 -28.58 -21.86
CA ARG A 161 -19.83 -30.04 -22.05
C ARG A 161 -20.78 -30.82 -21.16
N ALA A 162 -20.95 -30.42 -19.90
CA ALA A 162 -21.86 -31.08 -18.97
C ALA A 162 -23.33 -30.95 -19.37
N SER A 163 -23.72 -29.83 -20.01
CA SER A 163 -25.10 -29.63 -20.50
C SER A 163 -25.42 -30.42 -21.76
N THR A 164 -24.43 -30.75 -22.61
CA THR A 164 -24.65 -31.62 -23.78
C THR A 164 -24.85 -33.08 -23.35
N GLU A 165 -24.20 -33.52 -22.27
CA GLU A 165 -24.32 -34.90 -21.75
C GLU A 165 -25.63 -35.20 -21.00
N TYR A 166 -26.38 -34.18 -20.55
CA TYR A 166 -27.64 -34.39 -19.82
C TYR A 166 -28.88 -34.50 -20.72
N SER A 167 -28.77 -34.17 -22.01
CA SER A 167 -29.90 -34.17 -22.95
C SER A 167 -30.07 -35.48 -23.74
N ASP A 168 -29.40 -36.57 -23.33
CA ASP A 168 -29.45 -37.87 -24.04
C ASP A 168 -29.73 -39.04 -23.08
N LYS A 169 -30.76 -38.89 -22.24
CA LYS A 169 -31.36 -40.02 -21.52
C LYS A 169 -32.71 -40.37 -22.16
N PRO A 170 -32.85 -41.56 -22.78
CA PRO A 170 -34.12 -41.98 -23.33
C PRO A 170 -35.10 -42.24 -22.18
N VAL A 171 -36.26 -41.58 -22.26
CA VAL A 171 -37.41 -41.82 -21.39
C VAL A 171 -37.98 -43.20 -21.75
N CYS A 172 -37.75 -44.19 -20.89
CA CYS A 172 -38.40 -45.50 -20.99
C CYS A 172 -39.90 -45.34 -20.70
N ARG A 173 -40.72 -45.87 -21.61
CA ARG A 173 -42.19 -45.92 -21.54
C ARG A 173 -42.65 -47.28 -21.02
#